data_AF-A0AAW7Q789-F1
#
_entry.id   AF-A0AAW7Q789-F1
#
_cell.length_a   1.000
_cell.length_b   1.000
_cell.length_c   1.000
_cell.angle_alpha   90.00
_cell.angle_beta   90.00
_cell.angle_gamma   90.00
#
_symmetry.space_group_name_H-M   'P 1'
#
loop_
_entity.id
_entity.type
_entity.pdbx_description
1 polymer ?
#
loop_
_entity_poly.entity_id
_entity_poly.type
_entity_poly.pdbx_seq_one_letter_code
_entity_poly.pdbx_strand_id
1 'polypeptide(L)'
;MSNLRKNVQEKCSLYEANIKFIELPAGPPVLASIVAEIYGGNNFESRRDFSLKVTKIFKNQTTLVDIDVLADEEFITYDVHINSNKANMRGVDLEHLKATLFLALEGIKISVINDKNIQSQIPIFIRLDESRNLEKNSRLA
;
A
#
# COMPACT_ATOMS: atom_id res chain seq x y z
N MET A 1 31.79 11.45 4.44
CA MET A 1 30.41 10.92 4.29
C MET A 1 29.41 11.92 3.71
N SER A 2 29.56 13.25 3.87
CA SER A 2 28.55 14.23 3.40
C SER A 2 28.27 14.22 1.88
N ASN A 3 29.25 13.90 1.04
CA ASN A 3 29.08 13.88 -0.42
C ASN A 3 28.33 12.66 -0.98
N LEU A 4 28.20 11.56 -0.21
CA LEU A 4 27.53 10.36 -0.69
C LEU A 4 26.02 10.57 -0.75
N ARG A 5 25.46 11.13 0.33
CA ARG A 5 24.04 11.49 0.43
C ARG A 5 23.60 12.40 -0.72
N LYS A 6 24.36 13.47 -0.95
CA LYS A 6 24.08 14.44 -2.03
C LYS A 6 24.08 13.77 -3.41
N ASN A 7 25.12 12.99 -3.71
CA ASN A 7 25.24 12.29 -5.00
C ASN A 7 24.09 11.29 -5.25
N VAL A 8 23.66 10.56 -4.23
CA VAL A 8 22.57 9.57 -4.36
C VAL A 8 21.22 10.28 -4.52
N GLN A 9 20.95 11.32 -3.73
CA GLN A 9 19.71 12.09 -3.85
C GLN A 9 19.57 12.75 -5.23
N GLU A 10 20.66 13.33 -5.75
CA GLU A 10 20.66 13.94 -7.09
C GLU A 10 20.35 12.90 -8.19
N LYS A 11 20.99 11.73 -8.16
CA LYS A 11 20.83 10.69 -9.21
C LYS A 11 19.52 9.91 -9.14
N CYS A 12 18.95 9.72 -7.95
CA CYS A 12 17.79 8.86 -7.74
C CYS A 12 16.45 9.63 -7.68
N SER A 13 16.48 10.95 -7.65
CA SER A 13 15.28 11.81 -7.70
C SER A 13 14.41 11.59 -8.95
N LEU A 14 14.98 11.02 -10.03
CA LEU A 14 14.30 10.73 -11.29
C LEU A 14 13.22 9.63 -11.20
N TYR A 15 13.20 8.84 -10.13
CA TYR A 15 12.34 7.64 -10.01
C TYR A 15 11.25 7.77 -8.94
N GLU A 16 10.93 8.99 -8.48
CA GLU A 16 10.02 9.23 -7.35
C GLU A 16 10.40 8.43 -6.07
N ALA A 17 11.65 8.00 -5.98
CA ALA A 17 12.14 7.17 -4.89
C ALA A 17 12.50 8.03 -3.67
N ASN A 18 11.95 7.68 -2.50
CA ASN A 18 12.35 8.28 -1.22
C ASN A 18 13.55 7.54 -0.63
N ILE A 19 14.74 8.15 -0.68
CA ILE A 19 15.99 7.56 -0.17
C ILE A 19 16.45 8.28 1.09
N LYS A 20 16.69 7.50 2.15
CA LYS A 20 17.15 7.99 3.46
C LYS A 20 18.43 7.31 3.87
N PHE A 21 19.33 8.09 4.47
CA PHE A 21 20.54 7.59 5.09
C PHE A 21 20.32 7.58 6.60
N ILE A 22 20.35 6.40 7.20
CA ILE A 22 20.23 6.23 8.65
C ILE A 22 21.55 5.70 9.21
N GLU A 23 21.98 6.26 10.33
CA GLU A 23 22.99 5.64 11.18
C GLU A 23 22.26 4.93 12.31
N LEU A 24 22.48 3.61 12.44
CA LEU A 24 21.81 2.83 13.48
C LEU A 24 22.32 3.30 14.85
N PRO A 25 21.44 3.86 15.71
CA PRO A 25 21.84 4.25 17.05
C PRO A 25 22.18 3.00 17.87
N ALA A 26 23.16 3.11 18.76
CA ALA A 26 23.44 2.04 19.72
C ALA A 26 22.28 1.94 20.72
N GLY A 27 21.42 0.94 20.55
CA GLY A 27 20.22 0.76 21.37
C GLY A 27 19.12 0.02 20.61
N PRO A 28 17.96 -0.20 21.24
CA PRO A 28 16.78 -0.73 20.54
C PRO A 28 16.40 0.20 19.38
N PRO A 29 15.89 -0.34 18.27
CA PRO A 29 15.54 0.45 17.10
C PRO A 29 14.50 1.52 17.44
N VAL A 30 14.76 2.75 17.02
CA VAL A 30 13.84 3.90 17.17
C VAL A 30 13.35 4.36 15.79
N LEU A 31 12.12 4.89 15.74
CA LEU A 31 11.50 5.35 14.48
C LEU A 31 12.18 6.59 13.89
N ALA A 32 12.40 7.60 14.73
CA ALA A 32 13.04 8.87 14.38
C ALA A 32 13.56 9.56 15.64
N SER A 33 14.44 10.55 15.48
CA SER A 33 14.94 11.36 16.60
C SER A 33 13.83 12.19 17.28
N ILE A 34 12.84 12.64 16.51
CA ILE A 34 11.67 13.38 16.99
C ILE A 34 10.44 12.80 16.30
N VAL A 35 9.38 12.56 17.08
CA VAL A 35 8.09 12.08 16.59
C VAL A 35 6.99 13.03 17.10
N ALA A 36 6.12 13.46 16.19
CA ALA A 36 4.91 14.20 16.52
C ALA A 36 3.69 13.33 16.19
N GLU A 37 3.02 12.82 17.23
CA GLU A 37 1.81 12.03 17.07
C GLU A 37 0.57 12.94 17.11
N ILE A 38 -0.30 12.79 16.12
CA ILE A 38 -1.45 13.67 15.92
C ILE A 38 -2.73 12.88 16.17
N TYR A 39 -3.47 13.32 17.19
CA TYR A 39 -4.71 12.70 17.65
C TYR A 39 -5.91 13.65 17.49
N GLY A 40 -7.12 13.08 17.45
CA GLY A 40 -8.38 13.83 17.40
C GLY A 40 -8.88 14.14 15.99
N GLY A 41 -9.55 15.29 15.83
CA GLY A 41 -10.19 15.70 14.59
C GLY A 41 -11.53 15.00 14.33
N ASN A 42 -12.24 15.46 13.30
CA ASN A 42 -13.56 14.93 12.93
C ASN A 42 -13.45 13.64 12.10
N ASN A 43 -12.38 13.52 11.31
CA ASN A 43 -12.12 12.39 10.42
C ASN A 43 -10.62 12.28 10.10
N PHE A 44 -10.23 11.26 9.32
CA PHE A 44 -8.85 11.05 8.88
C PHE A 44 -8.28 12.25 8.10
N GLU A 45 -9.05 12.80 7.16
CA GLU A 45 -8.61 13.96 6.36
C GLU A 45 -8.26 15.17 7.23
N SER A 46 -9.05 15.46 8.25
CA SER A 46 -8.77 16.57 9.17
C SER A 46 -7.45 16.38 9.94
N ARG A 47 -7.10 15.13 10.30
CA ARG A 47 -5.81 14.81 10.93
C ARG A 47 -4.66 14.91 9.95
N ARG A 48 -4.86 14.45 8.71
CA ARG A 48 -3.88 14.53 7.63
C ARG A 48 -3.58 15.99 7.26
N ASP A 49 -4.59 16.84 7.14
CA ASP A 49 -4.41 18.27 6.88
C ASP A 49 -3.64 18.96 8.01
N PHE A 50 -3.92 18.58 9.26
CA PHE A 50 -3.20 19.10 10.40
C PHE A 50 -1.74 18.61 10.43
N SER A 51 -1.49 17.34 10.11
CA SER A 51 -0.14 16.80 10.02
C SER A 51 0.70 17.51 8.98
N LEU A 52 0.14 17.80 7.80
CA LEU A 52 0.81 18.57 6.77
C LEU A 52 1.14 20.01 7.22
N LYS A 53 0.33 20.63 8.08
CA LYS A 53 0.65 21.93 8.69
C LYS A 53 1.82 21.82 9.68
N VAL A 54 1.83 20.80 10.53
CA VAL A 54 2.95 20.52 11.44
C VAL A 54 4.24 20.24 10.66
N THR A 55 4.17 19.45 9.60
CA THR A 55 5.30 19.19 8.69
C THR A 55 5.88 20.46 8.10
N LYS A 56 5.04 21.44 7.70
CA LYS A 56 5.53 22.74 7.22
C LYS A 56 6.32 23.50 8.30
N ILE A 57 5.87 23.44 9.55
CA ILE A 57 6.59 24.06 10.68
C ILE A 57 7.96 23.40 10.86
N PHE A 58 8.04 22.06 10.82
CA PHE A 58 9.30 21.34 10.94
C PHE A 58 10.24 21.62 9.77
N LYS A 59 9.72 21.69 8.54
CA LYS A 59 10.50 22.03 7.34
C LYS A 59 11.10 23.43 7.36
N ASN A 60 10.52 24.35 8.13
CA ASN A 60 11.07 25.70 8.31
C ASN A 60 12.23 25.76 9.32
N GLN A 61 12.48 24.70 10.09
CA GLN A 61 13.59 24.67 11.04
C GLN A 61 14.87 24.19 10.34
N THR A 62 15.92 25.00 10.36
CA THR A 62 17.19 24.70 9.67
C THR A 62 17.98 23.53 10.27
N THR A 63 17.65 23.13 11.50
CA THR A 63 18.32 22.04 12.23
C THR A 63 17.69 20.67 11.99
N LEU A 64 16.50 20.61 11.39
CA LEU A 64 15.79 19.36 11.12
C LEU A 64 16.02 18.91 9.67
N VAL A 65 16.28 17.62 9.51
CA VAL A 65 16.45 16.95 8.22
C VAL A 65 15.57 15.70 8.16
N ASP A 66 15.23 15.24 6.96
CA ASP A 66 14.45 14.01 6.72
C ASP A 66 13.09 13.99 7.44
N ILE A 67 12.23 14.95 7.08
CA ILE A 67 10.91 15.12 7.67
C ILE A 67 9.86 14.40 6.82
N ASP A 68 9.25 13.38 7.40
CA ASP A 68 8.23 12.56 6.75
C ASP A 68 6.93 12.52 7.55
N VAL A 69 5.83 12.24 6.85
CA VAL A 69 4.52 11.95 7.42
C VAL A 69 4.25 10.47 7.19
N LEU A 70 4.03 9.73 8.26
CA LEU A 70 3.60 8.34 8.18
C LEU A 70 2.07 8.30 7.96
N ALA A 71 1.66 8.45 6.70
CA ALA A 71 0.28 8.31 6.27
C ALA A 71 0.27 7.68 4.87
N ASP A 72 -0.73 6.83 4.62
CA ASP A 72 -0.92 6.28 3.28
C ASP A 72 -1.21 7.38 2.28
N GLU A 73 -0.74 7.18 1.05
CA GLU A 73 -1.11 8.03 -0.07
C GLU A 73 -2.55 7.74 -0.49
N GLU A 74 -3.19 8.72 -1.14
CA GLU A 74 -4.54 8.53 -1.66
C GLU A 74 -4.47 7.65 -2.91
N PHE A 75 -5.13 6.50 -2.89
CA PHE A 75 -5.25 5.61 -4.03
C PHE A 75 -6.72 5.30 -4.30
N ILE A 76 -7.05 5.09 -5.57
CA ILE A 76 -8.41 4.75 -5.99
C ILE A 76 -8.73 3.33 -5.53
N THR A 77 -9.75 3.19 -4.70
CA THR A 77 -10.32 1.90 -4.30
C THR A 77 -11.65 1.65 -5.01
N TYR A 78 -11.96 0.36 -5.23
CA TYR A 78 -13.23 -0.07 -5.81
C TYR A 78 -13.90 -1.05 -4.86
N ASP A 79 -15.13 -0.72 -4.46
CA ASP A 79 -15.95 -1.58 -3.61
C ASP A 79 -17.02 -2.29 -4.44
N VAL A 80 -17.07 -3.62 -4.35
CA VAL A 80 -18.06 -4.45 -5.06
C VAL A 80 -19.26 -4.73 -4.15
N HIS A 81 -20.38 -4.07 -4.42
CA HIS A 81 -21.64 -4.30 -3.70
C HIS A 81 -22.55 -5.27 -4.45
N ILE A 82 -22.69 -6.48 -3.93
CA ILE A 82 -23.57 -7.51 -4.51
C ILE A 82 -25.02 -7.29 -4.03
N ASN A 83 -25.95 -7.18 -4.98
CA ASN A 83 -27.39 -7.18 -4.67
C ASN A 83 -27.88 -8.62 -4.48
N SER A 84 -27.94 -9.06 -3.23
CA SER A 84 -28.34 -10.42 -2.86
C SER A 84 -29.75 -10.81 -3.35
N ASN A 85 -30.71 -9.88 -3.28
CA ASN A 85 -32.08 -10.15 -3.71
C ASN A 85 -32.14 -10.42 -5.22
N LYS A 86 -31.47 -9.58 -6.03
CA LYS A 86 -31.42 -9.75 -7.48
C LYS A 86 -30.67 -11.03 -7.87
N ALA A 87 -29.58 -11.37 -7.18
CA ALA A 87 -28.83 -12.60 -7.41
C ALA A 87 -29.71 -13.84 -7.14
N ASN A 88 -30.37 -13.89 -5.99
CA ASN A 88 -31.25 -14.98 -5.61
C ASN A 88 -32.43 -15.14 -6.58
N MET A 89 -33.06 -14.03 -6.99
CA MET A 89 -34.14 -14.04 -8.00
C MET A 89 -33.70 -14.58 -9.35
N ARG A 90 -32.39 -14.54 -9.66
CA ARG A 90 -31.80 -15.06 -10.90
C ARG A 90 -31.19 -16.45 -10.72
N GLY A 91 -31.39 -17.09 -9.55
CA GLY A 91 -30.84 -18.41 -9.24
C GLY A 91 -29.32 -18.43 -9.08
N VAL A 92 -28.69 -17.28 -8.83
CA VAL A 92 -27.25 -17.18 -8.60
C VAL A 92 -26.97 -17.46 -7.13
N ASP A 93 -26.21 -18.52 -6.86
CA ASP A 93 -25.71 -18.81 -5.52
C ASP A 93 -24.68 -17.74 -5.10
N LEU A 94 -24.94 -17.11 -3.95
CA LEU A 94 -24.11 -16.04 -3.42
C LEU A 94 -22.75 -16.55 -2.94
N GLU A 95 -22.66 -17.79 -2.46
CA GLU A 95 -21.40 -18.36 -2.04
C GLU A 95 -20.50 -18.61 -3.24
N HIS A 96 -21.02 -19.27 -4.28
CA HIS A 96 -20.32 -19.47 -5.53
C HIS A 96 -19.89 -18.15 -6.20
N LEU A 97 -20.75 -17.13 -6.18
CA LEU A 97 -20.43 -15.81 -6.73
C LEU A 97 -19.25 -15.16 -6.00
N LYS A 98 -19.25 -15.17 -4.66
CA LYS A 98 -18.16 -14.63 -3.85
C LYS A 98 -16.85 -15.39 -4.08
N ALA A 99 -16.91 -16.72 -4.11
CA ALA A 99 -15.74 -17.56 -4.39
C ALA A 99 -15.15 -17.27 -5.78
N THR A 100 -16.01 -17.09 -6.79
CA THR A 100 -15.59 -16.74 -8.15
C THR A 100 -14.94 -15.36 -8.20
N LEU A 101 -15.53 -14.37 -7.53
CA LEU A 101 -14.97 -13.01 -7.46
C LEU A 101 -13.60 -13.00 -6.77
N PHE A 102 -13.47 -13.76 -5.67
CA PHE A 102 -12.20 -13.90 -4.96
C PHE A 102 -11.13 -14.57 -5.85
N LEU A 103 -11.50 -15.65 -6.55
CA LEU A 103 -10.62 -16.33 -7.50
C LEU A 103 -10.18 -15.43 -8.67
N ALA A 104 -11.05 -14.53 -9.10
CA ALA A 104 -10.77 -13.55 -10.14
C ALA A 104 -9.79 -12.47 -9.65
N LEU A 105 -10.11 -11.79 -8.56
CA LEU A 105 -9.37 -10.58 -8.14
C LEU A 105 -8.08 -10.88 -7.37
N GLU A 106 -8.14 -11.84 -6.43
CA GLU A 106 -7.04 -12.21 -5.55
C GLU A 106 -6.34 -13.50 -6.02
N GLY A 107 -7.11 -14.45 -6.55
CA GLY A 107 -6.63 -15.80 -6.80
C GLY A 107 -6.49 -16.61 -5.51
N ILE A 108 -6.23 -17.91 -5.66
CA ILE A 108 -6.09 -18.83 -4.53
C ILE A 108 -4.85 -19.69 -4.67
N LYS A 109 -4.16 -19.95 -3.56
CA LYS A 109 -3.11 -20.97 -3.48
C LYS A 109 -3.78 -22.33 -3.32
N ILE A 110 -3.51 -23.25 -4.26
CA ILE A 110 -4.12 -24.59 -4.24
C ILE A 110 -3.18 -25.69 -3.76
N SER A 111 -1.88 -25.50 -3.95
CA SER A 111 -0.88 -26.51 -3.61
C SER A 111 0.52 -25.91 -3.63
N VAL A 112 1.53 -26.77 -3.50
CA VAL A 112 2.94 -26.42 -3.59
C VAL A 112 3.71 -27.44 -4.41
N ILE A 113 4.75 -27.00 -5.11
CA ILE A 113 5.77 -27.83 -5.71
C ILE A 113 6.96 -27.85 -4.75
N ASN A 114 7.43 -29.05 -4.43
CA ASN A 114 8.65 -29.26 -3.65
C ASN A 114 9.78 -29.66 -4.60
N ASP A 115 10.66 -28.71 -4.91
CA ASP A 115 11.88 -28.96 -5.69
C ASP A 115 13.04 -29.29 -4.74
N LYS A 116 13.84 -30.30 -5.07
CA LYS A 116 14.98 -30.73 -4.26
C LYS A 116 16.10 -29.67 -4.20
N ASN A 117 16.14 -28.76 -5.16
CA ASN A 117 17.16 -27.72 -5.27
C ASN A 117 16.74 -26.39 -4.63
N ILE A 118 15.50 -26.29 -4.13
CA ILE A 118 14.95 -25.05 -3.58
C ILE A 118 14.53 -25.29 -2.13
N GLN A 119 15.01 -24.43 -1.23
CA GLN A 119 14.78 -24.60 0.20
C GLN A 119 13.34 -24.25 0.63
N SER A 120 12.65 -23.41 -0.15
CA SER A 120 11.26 -23.00 0.07
C SER A 120 10.30 -23.69 -0.88
N GLN A 121 9.08 -23.93 -0.40
CA GLN A 121 8.00 -24.48 -1.22
C GLN A 121 7.56 -23.46 -2.27
N ILE A 122 7.44 -23.88 -3.54
CA ILE A 122 6.93 -23.02 -4.61
C ILE A 122 5.40 -23.15 -4.63
N PRO A 123 4.64 -22.08 -4.35
CA PRO A 123 3.19 -22.16 -4.35
C PRO A 123 2.62 -22.28 -5.77
N ILE A 124 1.64 -23.17 -5.96
CA ILE A 124 0.79 -23.20 -7.14
C ILE A 124 -0.42 -22.30 -6.87
N PHE A 125 -0.54 -21.24 -7.67
CA PHE A 125 -1.64 -20.28 -7.60
C PHE A 125 -2.57 -20.44 -8.81
N ILE A 126 -3.88 -20.49 -8.55
CA ILE A 126 -4.92 -20.40 -9.58
C ILE A 126 -5.57 -19.02 -9.49
N ARG A 127 -5.80 -18.42 -10.65
CA ARG A 127 -6.59 -17.21 -10.83
C ARG A 127 -7.32 -17.26 -12.17
N LEU A 128 -8.37 -16.47 -12.34
CA LEU A 128 -8.99 -16.29 -13.66
C LEU A 128 -8.16 -15.35 -14.53
N ASP A 129 -8.22 -15.55 -15.85
CA ASP A 129 -7.49 -14.73 -16.82
C ASP A 129 -8.01 -13.28 -16.87
N GLU A 130 -7.11 -12.32 -17.16
CA GLU A 130 -7.34 -10.86 -17.31
C GLU A 130 -8.26 -10.13 -16.30
N SER A 131 -8.57 -10.73 -15.15
CA SER A 131 -9.64 -10.26 -14.27
C SER A 131 -9.28 -9.11 -13.32
N ARG A 132 -8.01 -8.71 -13.25
CA ARG A 132 -7.54 -7.55 -12.46
C ARG A 132 -7.54 -6.23 -13.25
N ASN A 133 -7.55 -6.28 -14.58
CA ASN A 133 -7.53 -5.10 -15.41
C ASN A 133 -8.95 -4.53 -15.54
N LEU A 134 -9.33 -3.68 -14.57
CA LEU A 134 -10.49 -2.81 -14.69
C LEU A 134 -10.17 -1.67 -15.69
N GLU A 135 -9.87 -2.03 -16.94
CA GLU A 135 -9.76 -1.05 -18.02
C GLU A 135 -11.11 -0.34 -18.19
N LYS A 136 -11.08 0.97 -18.45
CA LYS A 136 -12.21 1.94 -18.53
C LYS A 136 -13.37 1.59 -19.49
N ASN A 137 -13.42 0.39 -20.08
CA ASN A 137 -14.28 0.03 -21.21
C ASN A 137 -15.24 -1.14 -20.97
N SER A 138 -15.53 -1.55 -19.75
CA SER A 138 -16.67 -2.44 -19.48
C SER A 138 -17.96 -1.62 -19.40
N ARG A 139 -18.58 -1.40 -20.57
CA ARG A 139 -19.94 -0.85 -20.67
C ARG A 139 -20.88 -1.63 -19.76
N LEU A 140 -21.53 -0.91 -18.84
CA LEU A 140 -22.69 -1.38 -18.09
C LEU A 140 -23.74 -1.88 -19.09
N ALA A 141 -24.05 -3.17 -19.05
CA ALA A 141 -25.22 -3.79 -19.68
C ALA A 141 -26.24 -4.14 -18.60
#